data_AF-A0A154IBI3-F1
#
_entry.id   AF-A0A154IBI3-F1
#
_cell.length_a   1.000
_cell.length_b   1.000
_cell.length_c   1.000
_cell.angle_alpha   90.00
_cell.angle_beta   90.00
_cell.angle_gamma   90.00
#
_symmetry.space_group_name_H-M   'P 1'
#
loop_
_entity.id
_entity.type
_entity.pdbx_description
1 polymer ?
#
loop_
_entity_poly.entity_id
_entity_poly.type
_entity_poly.pdbx_seq_one_letter_code
_entity_poly.pdbx_strand_id
1 'polypeptide(L)'
;MLRALHFATSAALFLSTQFIAVHTASAQPYECQFDDAQPDGSFIELDAKTGLYRHTPLSPPEGEEAHVEGSLASEAKFVENEGAIAAVIHILGVQQGGQIIGGDTHLLTFHMSADGKFVEVFDGKVNQGTCKEQVAETEEAGVSQETAALAGDPFSHPWDNSDTAIVLDPFRGNSIDWDKVKTDPRVVGMIHKASQGLGADNKYAERKNAAVQLGYAWGSYHLLTTADATQQIDHYLSIVGNDAKESRAVDVECLAGASSCQSASFKVSVASIETALRRVKEKTGHFPLLYVNHSVATALSTRWKNSVEFANVRLWYARFKNNVTDFPVGPWQSYALWQFSSEINCTPSSCPYRVPGTQRDMDLNLYFGTPEQLKSRWPLER
;
A
#
# COMPACT_ATOMS: atom_id res chain seq x y z
N MET A 1 65.19 21.47 -19.49
CA MET A 1 64.07 21.59 -20.45
C MET A 1 63.44 20.20 -20.51
N LEU A 2 62.21 19.92 -20.08
CA LEU A 2 61.00 20.71 -19.89
C LEU A 2 60.24 20.12 -18.69
N ARG A 3 59.40 20.96 -18.07
CA ARG A 3 58.58 20.70 -16.88
C ARG A 3 57.41 19.74 -17.14
N ALA A 4 57.04 19.04 -16.06
CA ALA A 4 55.70 18.64 -15.58
C ALA A 4 54.58 18.32 -16.60
N LEU A 5 53.82 17.25 -16.32
CA LEU A 5 52.47 17.43 -15.76
C LEU A 5 52.09 16.15 -14.97
N HIS A 6 52.01 16.30 -13.64
CA HIS A 6 51.12 15.46 -12.85
C HIS A 6 49.70 15.75 -13.34
N PHE A 7 48.99 14.73 -13.82
CA PHE A 7 47.53 14.72 -13.70
C PHE A 7 47.20 13.82 -12.52
N ALA A 8 47.46 14.35 -11.32
CA ALA A 8 46.55 14.08 -10.22
C ALA A 8 45.30 14.91 -10.54
N THR A 9 44.39 14.34 -11.32
CA THR A 9 43.00 14.78 -11.27
C THR A 9 42.48 14.29 -9.92
N SER A 10 42.82 15.02 -8.85
CA SER A 10 41.89 15.16 -7.75
C SER A 10 40.63 15.74 -8.38
N ALA A 11 39.72 14.88 -8.81
CA ALA A 11 38.32 15.21 -8.83
C ALA A 11 37.96 15.41 -7.36
N ALA A 12 38.32 16.57 -6.84
CA ALA A 12 37.69 17.09 -5.66
C ALA A 12 36.22 17.18 -6.06
N LEU A 13 35.43 16.18 -5.64
CA LEU A 13 34.00 16.31 -5.47
C LEU A 13 33.83 17.46 -4.48
N PHE A 14 33.92 18.70 -4.97
CA PHE A 14 33.44 19.85 -4.26
C PHE A 14 31.93 19.70 -4.29
N LEU A 15 31.44 19.11 -3.21
CA LEU A 15 30.04 19.00 -2.87
C LEU A 15 29.45 20.39 -2.80
N SER A 16 28.54 20.69 -3.71
CA SER A 16 27.42 21.57 -3.42
C SER A 16 26.12 20.85 -3.77
N THR A 17 25.97 19.62 -3.27
CA THR A 17 24.69 18.90 -3.30
C THR A 17 23.58 19.82 -2.85
N GLN A 18 22.60 20.01 -3.73
CA GLN A 18 21.49 20.92 -3.45
C GLN A 18 20.44 20.22 -2.60
N PHE A 19 20.21 18.92 -2.88
CA PHE A 19 19.13 18.15 -2.26
C PHE A 19 19.55 16.73 -1.85
N ILE A 20 19.08 16.29 -0.69
CA ILE A 20 19.13 14.90 -0.24
C ILE A 20 17.70 14.35 -0.17
N ALA A 21 17.38 13.34 -0.97
CA ALA A 21 16.17 12.56 -0.82
C ALA A 21 16.39 11.46 0.23
N VAL A 22 15.57 11.42 1.28
CA VAL A 22 15.67 10.41 2.35
C VAL A 22 14.39 9.58 2.40
N HIS A 23 14.49 8.29 2.09
CA HIS A 23 13.40 7.33 2.22
C HIS A 23 13.53 6.58 3.54
N THR A 24 12.53 6.71 4.41
CA THR A 24 12.50 6.06 5.72
C THR A 24 11.91 4.65 5.67
N ALA A 25 12.20 3.83 6.67
CA ALA A 25 11.60 2.51 6.78
C ALA A 25 10.14 2.58 7.26
N SER A 26 9.78 3.63 8.00
CA SER A 26 8.44 3.84 8.59
C SER A 26 7.45 4.66 7.74
N ALA A 27 7.89 5.11 6.55
CA ALA A 27 7.19 5.92 5.55
C ALA A 27 7.15 7.43 5.83
N GLN A 28 7.93 8.18 5.03
CA GLN A 28 7.59 9.29 4.12
C GLN A 28 8.92 9.80 3.51
N PRO A 29 9.00 10.17 2.21
CA PRO A 29 10.23 10.71 1.65
C PRO A 29 10.47 12.13 2.20
N TYR A 30 11.71 12.45 2.56
CA TYR A 30 12.13 13.81 2.90
C TYR A 30 13.01 14.35 1.79
N GLU A 31 12.92 15.65 1.54
CA GLU A 31 13.90 16.39 0.74
C GLU A 31 14.64 17.35 1.67
N CYS A 32 15.95 17.18 1.74
CA CYS A 32 16.82 17.98 2.58
C CYS A 32 17.65 18.95 1.77
N GLN A 33 17.72 20.19 2.23
CA GLN A 33 18.51 21.24 1.62
C GLN A 33 19.58 21.71 2.62
N PHE A 34 20.83 21.78 2.17
CA PHE A 34 21.94 22.32 2.96
C PHE A 34 21.78 23.84 3.13
N ASP A 35 22.21 24.37 4.29
CA ASP A 35 22.10 25.81 4.60
C ASP A 35 22.90 26.68 3.61
N ASP A 36 24.06 26.20 3.16
CA ASP A 36 25.00 26.93 2.28
C ASP A 36 24.97 26.44 0.81
N ALA A 37 23.89 25.76 0.39
CA ALA A 37 23.79 25.14 -0.94
C ALA A 37 24.01 26.16 -2.07
N GLN A 38 24.96 25.87 -2.96
CA GLN A 38 25.09 26.54 -4.26
C GLN A 38 24.37 25.69 -5.30
N PRO A 39 23.57 26.29 -6.22
CA PRO A 39 22.83 25.51 -7.21
C PRO A 39 23.78 24.93 -8.26
N ASP A 40 24.21 23.68 -8.06
CA ASP A 40 24.97 22.90 -9.04
C ASP A 40 24.18 21.72 -9.64
N GLY A 41 22.95 21.50 -9.14
CA GLY A 41 22.03 20.47 -9.61
C GLY A 41 22.30 19.05 -9.07
N SER A 42 23.37 18.79 -8.33
CA SER A 42 23.63 17.44 -7.81
C SER A 42 22.62 17.03 -6.70
N PHE A 43 22.27 15.74 -6.65
CA PHE A 43 21.37 15.20 -5.63
C PHE A 43 21.90 13.89 -5.02
N ILE A 44 21.60 13.68 -3.73
CA ILE A 44 21.87 12.44 -3.00
C ILE A 44 20.55 11.75 -2.69
N GLU A 45 20.52 10.42 -2.79
CA GLU A 45 19.41 9.57 -2.38
C GLU A 45 19.90 8.62 -1.28
N LEU A 46 19.25 8.69 -0.13
CA LEU A 46 19.38 7.78 1.00
C LEU A 46 18.09 6.96 1.10
N ASP A 47 18.17 5.64 1.09
CA ASP A 47 17.00 4.79 1.32
C ASP A 47 17.29 3.76 2.41
N ALA A 48 16.70 3.99 3.58
CA ALA A 48 16.85 3.15 4.76
C ALA A 48 16.18 1.78 4.61
N LYS A 49 15.18 1.64 3.73
CA LYS A 49 14.47 0.37 3.48
C LYS A 49 15.33 -0.59 2.66
N THR A 50 16.00 -0.07 1.63
CA THR A 50 16.85 -0.87 0.75
C THR A 50 18.33 -0.85 1.15
N GLY A 51 18.71 0.06 2.06
CA GLY A 51 20.10 0.28 2.43
C GLY A 51 20.89 1.02 1.34
N LEU A 52 20.20 1.74 0.45
CA LEU A 52 20.78 2.38 -0.72
C LEU A 52 21.32 3.77 -0.38
N TYR A 53 22.51 4.07 -0.89
CA TYR A 53 23.08 5.40 -1.04
C TYR A 53 23.38 5.61 -2.51
N ARG A 54 22.90 6.70 -3.11
CA ARG A 54 23.24 7.08 -4.48
C ARG A 54 23.51 8.57 -4.55
N HIS A 55 24.62 8.96 -5.16
CA HIS A 55 24.88 10.36 -5.52
C HIS A 55 24.73 10.50 -7.04
N THR A 56 24.03 11.53 -7.52
CA THR A 56 23.86 11.76 -8.96
C THR A 56 24.30 13.18 -9.31
N PRO A 57 25.41 13.37 -10.06
CA PRO A 57 25.79 14.67 -10.58
C PRO A 57 24.91 15.04 -11.80
N LEU A 58 24.52 16.31 -11.93
CA LEU A 58 23.60 16.75 -13.00
C LEU A 58 24.31 17.00 -14.36
N SER A 59 25.65 16.89 -14.44
CA SER A 59 26.39 16.84 -15.71
C SER A 59 27.73 16.12 -15.53
N PRO A 60 28.12 15.18 -16.41
CA PRO A 60 29.51 14.77 -16.51
C PRO A 60 30.35 15.96 -17.01
N PRO A 61 31.65 16.06 -16.65
CA PRO A 61 32.55 17.02 -17.28
C PRO A 61 32.46 16.90 -18.81
N GLU A 62 32.51 18.03 -19.52
CA GLU A 62 32.44 18.05 -20.99
C GLU A 62 33.39 17.01 -21.61
N GLY A 63 32.82 15.98 -22.26
CA GLY A 63 33.57 14.95 -22.99
C GLY A 63 33.41 13.51 -22.52
N GLU A 64 32.71 13.24 -21.41
CA GLU A 64 32.43 11.87 -20.95
C GLU A 64 30.94 11.51 -21.07
N GLU A 65 30.63 10.35 -21.66
CA GLU A 65 29.26 9.85 -21.78
C GLU A 65 28.61 9.69 -20.39
N ALA A 66 27.32 10.06 -20.30
CA ALA A 66 26.49 10.10 -19.09
C ALA A 66 26.14 8.70 -18.54
N HIS A 67 27.16 7.87 -18.26
CA HIS A 67 27.04 6.53 -17.68
C HIS A 67 27.59 6.43 -16.26
N VAL A 68 27.93 7.57 -15.63
CA VAL A 68 28.31 7.61 -14.22
C VAL A 68 27.05 7.57 -13.37
N GLU A 69 26.61 6.37 -13.03
CA GLU A 69 25.69 6.16 -11.91
C GLU A 69 26.49 6.43 -10.64
N GLY A 70 26.36 7.63 -10.07
CA GLY A 70 27.25 7.99 -8.97
C GLY A 70 27.09 7.07 -7.75
N SER A 71 28.15 7.11 -6.95
CA SER A 71 28.56 6.10 -5.97
C SER A 71 27.43 5.30 -5.31
N LEU A 72 27.52 3.97 -5.42
CA LEU A 72 26.74 3.03 -4.62
C LEU A 72 27.58 2.58 -3.43
N ALA A 73 27.11 2.84 -2.20
CA ALA A 73 27.71 2.26 -1.01
C ALA A 73 27.28 0.80 -0.86
N SER A 74 28.21 -0.14 -0.75
CA SER A 74 27.88 -1.55 -0.46
C SER A 74 27.63 -1.80 1.03
N GLU A 75 27.96 -0.84 1.89
CA GLU A 75 27.85 -0.96 3.35
C GLU A 75 27.27 0.33 3.95
N ALA A 76 25.95 0.46 3.90
CA ALA A 76 25.21 1.48 4.62
C ALA A 76 24.44 0.85 5.80
N LYS A 77 24.47 1.51 6.96
CA LYS A 77 23.69 1.15 8.14
C LYS A 77 22.80 2.31 8.52
N PHE A 78 21.51 2.04 8.62
CA PHE A 78 20.50 3.03 8.99
C PHE A 78 19.88 2.64 10.33
N VAL A 79 19.60 3.65 11.15
CA VAL A 79 18.84 3.53 12.39
C VAL A 79 17.76 4.61 12.37
N GLU A 80 16.53 4.21 12.63
CA GLU A 80 15.40 5.11 12.76
C GLU A 80 14.82 4.97 14.17
N ASN A 81 14.63 6.08 14.86
CA ASN A 81 14.07 6.11 16.21
C ASN A 81 13.22 7.37 16.41
N GLU A 82 11.92 7.20 16.69
CA GLU A 82 11.00 8.30 17.01
C GLU A 82 11.03 9.47 15.99
N GLY A 83 11.14 9.15 14.69
CA GLY A 83 11.20 10.13 13.60
C GLY A 83 12.58 10.73 13.34
N ALA A 84 13.58 10.42 14.17
CA ALA A 84 14.97 10.74 13.89
C ALA A 84 15.64 9.62 13.10
N ILE A 85 16.55 10.00 12.20
CA ILE A 85 17.30 9.09 11.32
C ILE A 85 18.79 9.28 11.58
N ALA A 86 19.53 8.17 11.65
CA ALA A 86 20.98 8.16 11.60
C ALA A 86 21.45 7.17 10.54
N ALA A 87 22.45 7.55 9.76
CA ALA A 87 23.09 6.68 8.78
C ALA A 87 24.60 6.75 8.90
N VAL A 88 25.26 5.60 8.76
CA VAL A 88 26.70 5.48 8.59
C VAL A 88 26.94 4.74 7.27
N ILE A 89 27.66 5.39 6.36
CA ILE A 89 27.78 4.96 4.97
C ILE A 89 29.25 4.90 4.61
N HIS A 90 29.72 3.71 4.23
CA HIS A 90 31.04 3.50 3.64
C HIS A 90 30.96 3.64 2.12
N ILE A 91 31.53 4.73 1.62
CA ILE A 91 31.58 5.04 0.19
C ILE A 91 32.85 4.44 -0.39
N LEU A 92 32.70 3.44 -1.27
CA LEU A 92 33.83 2.65 -1.79
C LEU A 92 34.45 3.20 -3.08
N GLY A 93 33.77 4.10 -3.79
CA GLY A 93 34.22 4.65 -5.07
C GLY A 93 33.06 4.98 -6.00
N VAL A 94 33.35 5.29 -7.26
CA VAL A 94 32.34 5.64 -8.27
C VAL A 94 31.86 4.38 -8.99
N GLN A 95 30.57 4.26 -9.29
CA GLN A 95 30.06 3.16 -10.12
C GLN A 95 29.92 3.61 -11.59
N GLN A 96 30.42 2.79 -12.51
CA GLN A 96 30.24 2.99 -13.95
C GLN A 96 29.94 1.64 -14.61
N GLY A 97 28.80 1.54 -15.29
CA GLY A 97 28.39 0.31 -15.97
C GLY A 97 28.26 -0.92 -15.05
N GLY A 98 27.87 -0.73 -13.79
CA GLY A 98 27.71 -1.80 -12.81
C GLY A 98 29.01 -2.27 -12.13
N GLN A 99 30.15 -1.63 -12.40
CA GLN A 99 31.42 -1.88 -11.70
C GLN A 99 31.83 -0.68 -10.85
N ILE A 100 32.35 -0.95 -9.65
CA ILE A 100 32.99 0.09 -8.81
C ILE A 100 34.39 0.31 -9.37
N ILE A 101 34.61 1.50 -9.90
CA ILE A 101 35.91 1.98 -10.38
C ILE A 101 36.56 2.85 -9.29
N GLY A 102 37.89 2.76 -9.21
CA GLY A 102 38.69 3.26 -8.09
C GLY A 102 38.37 4.69 -7.64
N GLY A 103 38.60 4.93 -6.34
CA GLY A 103 38.49 6.21 -5.66
C GLY A 103 38.95 6.06 -4.21
N ASP A 104 39.22 7.18 -3.55
CA ASP A 104 39.46 7.19 -2.10
C ASP A 104 38.18 6.75 -1.38
N THR A 105 38.32 5.92 -0.35
CA THR A 105 37.17 5.52 0.47
C THR A 105 36.78 6.66 1.40
N HIS A 106 35.51 7.03 1.41
CA HIS A 106 34.99 8.09 2.28
C HIS A 106 33.99 7.54 3.30
N LEU A 107 33.98 8.15 4.49
CA LEU A 107 32.96 7.92 5.50
C LEU A 107 31.97 9.09 5.47
N LEU A 108 30.70 8.76 5.28
CA LEU A 108 29.60 9.69 5.44
C LEU A 108 28.79 9.29 6.68
N THR A 109 28.64 10.22 7.61
CA THR A 109 27.69 10.11 8.72
C THR A 109 26.59 11.11 8.54
N PHE A 110 25.34 10.67 8.55
CA PHE A 110 24.18 11.53 8.40
C PHE A 110 23.29 11.38 9.64
N HIS A 111 22.82 12.49 10.19
CA HIS A 111 21.83 12.49 11.25
C HIS A 111 20.76 13.55 10.96
N MET A 112 19.50 13.12 10.94
CA MET A 112 18.33 14.00 10.88
C MET A 112 17.53 13.84 12.16
N SER A 113 17.21 14.94 12.83
CA SER A 113 16.30 14.96 13.97
C SER A 113 14.83 14.93 13.52
N ALA A 114 13.94 14.56 14.44
CA ALA A 114 12.50 14.48 14.16
C ALA A 114 11.86 15.82 13.75
N ASP A 115 12.49 16.95 14.08
CA ASP A 115 12.08 18.29 13.64
C ASP A 115 12.63 18.68 12.25
N GLY A 116 13.26 17.73 11.54
CA GLY A 116 13.74 17.89 10.17
C GLY A 116 15.08 18.60 10.06
N LYS A 117 15.78 18.95 11.14
CA LYS A 117 17.16 19.45 11.00
C LYS A 117 18.10 18.30 10.73
N PHE A 118 19.10 18.49 9.87
CA PHE A 118 20.11 17.47 9.65
C PHE A 118 21.53 18.01 9.78
N VAL A 119 22.43 17.09 10.13
CA VAL A 119 23.88 17.26 10.10
C VAL A 119 24.46 16.10 9.30
N GLU A 120 25.34 16.44 8.36
CA GLU A 120 26.15 15.49 7.62
C GLU A 120 27.61 15.72 7.97
N VAL A 121 28.35 14.64 8.20
CA VAL A 121 29.80 14.64 8.27
C VAL A 121 30.33 13.83 7.10
N PHE A 122 30.94 14.51 6.13
CA PHE A 122 31.57 13.89 4.98
C PHE A 122 33.06 14.23 5.00
N ASP A 123 33.90 13.20 5.12
CA ASP A 123 35.37 13.31 5.09
C ASP A 123 35.93 14.40 6.04
N GLY A 124 35.40 14.40 7.28
CA GLY A 124 35.82 15.33 8.34
C GLY A 124 35.26 16.75 8.23
N LYS A 125 34.49 17.06 7.18
CA LYS A 125 33.75 18.32 7.06
C LYS A 125 32.33 18.13 7.58
N VAL A 126 31.86 19.11 8.34
CA VAL A 126 30.51 19.15 8.87
C VAL A 126 29.67 20.08 8.01
N ASN A 127 28.58 19.55 7.48
CA ASN A 127 27.56 20.27 6.75
C ASN A 127 26.23 20.14 7.52
N GLN A 128 25.31 21.08 7.32
CA GLN A 128 24.01 21.06 7.99
C GLN A 128 22.94 21.64 7.08
N GLY A 129 21.69 21.36 7.41
CA GLY A 129 20.56 21.89 6.68
C GLY A 129 19.22 21.47 7.26
N THR A 130 18.19 21.59 6.43
CA THR A 130 16.82 21.25 6.80
C THR A 130 16.17 20.32 5.79
N CYS A 131 15.53 19.29 6.31
CA CYS A 131 14.68 18.33 5.63
C CYS A 131 13.23 18.73 5.78
N LYS A 132 12.52 18.72 4.66
CA LYS A 132 11.07 18.85 4.62
C LYS A 132 10.49 17.54 4.14
N GLU A 133 9.45 17.08 4.81
CA GLU A 133 8.67 15.95 4.32
C GLU A 133 8.12 16.32 2.94
N GLN A 134 8.39 15.47 1.95
CA GLN A 134 7.87 15.64 0.61
C GLN A 134 6.42 15.22 0.61
N VAL A 135 5.55 16.21 0.71
CA VAL A 135 4.17 16.08 0.29
C VAL A 135 4.22 16.05 -1.24
N ALA A 136 3.79 14.95 -1.86
CA ALA A 136 3.84 14.81 -3.31
C ALA A 136 3.10 15.96 -4.01
N GLU A 137 3.82 16.96 -4.52
CA GLU A 137 3.29 18.04 -5.34
C GLU A 137 3.34 17.60 -6.82
N THR A 138 2.17 17.40 -7.41
CA THR A 138 2.01 17.30 -8.87
C THR A 138 1.74 18.70 -9.44
N GLU A 139 2.66 19.23 -10.25
CA GLU A 139 2.47 20.49 -10.98
C GLU A 139 1.33 20.40 -12.01
N GLU A 140 0.56 21.49 -12.08
CA GLU A 140 -0.78 21.59 -12.65
C GLU A 140 -0.82 21.72 -14.18
N ALA A 141 -1.82 21.07 -14.78
CA ALA A 141 -2.61 21.70 -15.84
C ALA A 141 -4.10 21.56 -15.48
N GLY A 142 -4.57 22.49 -14.66
CA GLY A 142 -5.99 22.84 -14.58
C GLY A 142 -6.84 21.99 -13.64
N VAL A 143 -7.39 22.67 -12.64
CA VAL A 143 -8.39 22.25 -11.65
C VAL A 143 -7.80 21.65 -10.38
N SER A 144 -7.55 22.56 -9.46
CA SER A 144 -7.63 22.39 -8.01
C SER A 144 -8.51 21.21 -7.56
N GLN A 145 -7.88 20.21 -6.96
CA GLN A 145 -8.33 19.60 -5.70
C GLN A 145 -7.18 18.72 -5.19
N GLU A 146 -6.42 19.26 -4.24
CA GLU A 146 -5.84 18.45 -3.18
C GLU A 146 -6.97 17.50 -2.72
N THR A 147 -6.88 16.19 -2.99
CA THR A 147 -7.92 15.24 -2.55
C THR A 147 -7.86 15.18 -1.03
N ALA A 148 -8.53 16.13 -0.40
CA ALA A 148 -8.79 16.14 1.02
C ALA A 148 -9.30 14.74 1.39
N ALA A 149 -8.77 14.18 2.47
CA ALA A 149 -9.40 13.03 3.09
C ALA A 149 -10.88 13.35 3.28
N LEU A 150 -11.78 12.40 2.98
CA LEU A 150 -13.21 12.64 3.13
C LEU A 150 -13.48 13.21 4.54
N ALA A 151 -14.10 14.39 4.58
CA ALA A 151 -14.53 14.97 5.83
C ALA A 151 -15.68 14.14 6.42
N GLY A 152 -15.64 13.90 7.73
CA GLY A 152 -16.69 13.20 8.45
C GLY A 152 -16.16 12.08 9.34
N ASP A 153 -17.09 11.37 9.97
CA ASP A 153 -16.79 10.18 10.77
C ASP A 153 -16.88 8.94 9.86
N PRO A 154 -15.80 8.14 9.70
CA PRO A 154 -15.85 6.89 8.93
C PRO A 154 -16.88 5.89 9.45
N PHE A 155 -17.38 6.06 10.67
CA PHE A 155 -18.33 5.15 11.30
C PHE A 155 -19.78 5.68 11.34
N SER A 156 -20.06 6.86 10.75
CA SER A 156 -21.41 7.45 10.73
C SER A 156 -21.85 7.72 9.29
N HIS A 157 -22.67 6.82 8.73
CA HIS A 157 -23.30 6.91 7.40
C HIS A 157 -22.45 7.58 6.30
N PRO A 158 -21.19 7.13 6.06
CA PRO A 158 -20.29 7.78 5.11
C PRO A 158 -20.77 7.69 3.65
N TRP A 159 -21.75 6.83 3.34
CA TRP A 159 -22.39 6.79 2.02
C TRP A 159 -23.21 8.06 1.70
N ASP A 160 -23.60 8.86 2.69
CA ASP A 160 -24.32 10.13 2.49
C ASP A 160 -23.44 11.18 1.81
N ASN A 161 -22.10 11.05 1.91
CA ASN A 161 -21.18 11.87 1.14
C ASN A 161 -21.14 11.37 -0.31
N SER A 162 -21.42 12.26 -1.27
CA SER A 162 -21.43 11.97 -2.71
C SER A 162 -20.07 11.57 -3.27
N ASP A 163 -19.00 11.89 -2.55
CA ASP A 163 -17.62 11.63 -2.98
C ASP A 163 -17.11 10.30 -2.40
N THR A 164 -17.90 9.57 -1.61
CA THR A 164 -17.46 8.27 -1.05
C THR A 164 -17.44 7.19 -2.12
N ALA A 165 -16.28 6.55 -2.30
CA ALA A 165 -16.09 5.44 -3.22
C ALA A 165 -16.88 4.19 -2.83
N ILE A 166 -17.48 3.54 -3.83
CA ILE A 166 -18.29 2.33 -3.71
C ILE A 166 -17.62 1.16 -4.46
N VAL A 167 -17.71 -0.02 -3.85
CA VAL A 167 -17.22 -1.28 -4.38
C VAL A 167 -18.33 -2.34 -4.34
N LEU A 168 -18.59 -2.99 -5.46
CA LEU A 168 -19.53 -4.11 -5.55
C LEU A 168 -18.82 -5.43 -5.20
N ASP A 169 -19.47 -6.37 -4.51
CA ASP A 169 -18.94 -7.72 -4.27
C ASP A 169 -19.87 -8.86 -4.72
N PRO A 170 -20.14 -8.96 -6.04
CA PRO A 170 -21.03 -9.97 -6.56
C PRO A 170 -20.47 -11.40 -6.47
N PHE A 171 -21.39 -12.37 -6.46
CA PHE A 171 -21.14 -13.77 -6.79
C PHE A 171 -22.00 -14.21 -7.98
N ARG A 172 -21.81 -15.42 -8.52
CA ARG A 172 -22.55 -15.90 -9.72
C ARG A 172 -24.08 -15.69 -9.70
N GLY A 173 -24.70 -15.64 -8.52
CA GLY A 173 -26.16 -15.48 -8.38
C GLY A 173 -26.67 -14.07 -8.68
N ASN A 174 -25.85 -13.03 -8.50
CA ASN A 174 -26.30 -11.66 -8.75
C ASN A 174 -26.37 -11.38 -10.25
N SER A 175 -27.30 -10.54 -10.69
CA SER A 175 -27.32 -9.99 -12.05
C SER A 175 -26.68 -8.60 -12.08
N ILE A 176 -25.98 -8.27 -13.17
CA ILE A 176 -25.32 -6.98 -13.36
C ILE A 176 -25.66 -6.44 -14.74
N ASP A 177 -26.28 -5.26 -14.77
CA ASP A 177 -26.47 -4.46 -15.98
C ASP A 177 -25.36 -3.40 -16.04
N TRP A 178 -24.27 -3.72 -16.72
CA TRP A 178 -23.06 -2.89 -16.79
C TRP A 178 -23.32 -1.49 -17.34
N ASP A 179 -24.26 -1.35 -18.27
CA ASP A 179 -24.61 -0.05 -18.86
C ASP A 179 -25.27 0.88 -17.86
N LYS A 180 -25.94 0.32 -16.84
CA LYS A 180 -26.49 1.09 -15.73
C LYS A 180 -25.48 1.27 -14.62
N VAL A 181 -24.68 0.26 -14.27
CA VAL A 181 -23.68 0.39 -13.19
C VAL A 181 -22.69 1.51 -13.49
N LYS A 182 -22.24 1.65 -14.74
CA LYS A 182 -21.31 2.73 -15.14
C LYS A 182 -21.88 4.14 -15.03
N THR A 183 -23.19 4.30 -14.80
CA THR A 183 -23.81 5.61 -14.62
C THR A 183 -23.60 6.17 -13.21
N ASP A 184 -23.17 5.34 -12.27
CA ASP A 184 -22.82 5.74 -10.92
C ASP A 184 -21.31 6.00 -10.83
N PRO A 185 -20.87 7.27 -10.76
CA PRO A 185 -19.44 7.61 -10.76
C PRO A 185 -18.73 7.19 -9.47
N ARG A 186 -19.48 6.85 -8.41
CA ARG A 186 -18.90 6.42 -7.13
C ARG A 186 -18.46 4.97 -7.18
N VAL A 187 -19.07 4.15 -8.04
CA VAL A 187 -18.70 2.75 -8.20
C VAL A 187 -17.40 2.68 -8.99
N VAL A 188 -16.33 2.25 -8.33
CA VAL A 188 -15.00 2.18 -8.97
C VAL A 188 -14.25 0.89 -8.72
N GLY A 189 -14.75 0.02 -7.85
CA GLY A 189 -14.17 -1.29 -7.60
C GLY A 189 -15.18 -2.42 -7.67
N MET A 190 -14.68 -3.63 -7.89
CA MET A 190 -15.45 -4.86 -7.81
C MET A 190 -14.62 -5.99 -7.20
N ILE A 191 -15.11 -6.64 -6.14
CA ILE A 191 -14.47 -7.81 -5.52
C ILE A 191 -15.37 -9.03 -5.71
N HIS A 192 -15.10 -9.83 -6.73
CA HIS A 192 -15.97 -10.94 -7.11
C HIS A 192 -15.59 -12.25 -6.41
N LYS A 193 -16.58 -13.07 -6.01
CA LYS A 193 -16.31 -14.44 -5.54
C LYS A 193 -15.53 -15.25 -6.56
N ALA A 194 -14.35 -15.75 -6.23
CA ALA A 194 -13.62 -16.64 -7.13
C ALA A 194 -13.85 -18.11 -6.76
N SER A 195 -13.91 -18.43 -5.48
CA SER A 195 -14.08 -19.79 -5.00
C SER A 195 -14.73 -19.88 -3.62
N GLN A 196 -15.20 -21.08 -3.29
CA GLN A 196 -15.73 -21.45 -1.98
C GLN A 196 -15.37 -22.90 -1.70
N GLY A 197 -14.71 -23.17 -0.59
CA GLY A 197 -14.18 -24.52 -0.38
C GLY A 197 -13.26 -24.92 -1.54
N LEU A 198 -13.52 -26.09 -2.13
CA LEU A 198 -12.82 -26.57 -3.32
C LEU A 198 -13.60 -26.36 -4.62
N GLY A 199 -14.60 -25.46 -4.61
CA GLY A 199 -15.40 -25.12 -5.79
C GLY A 199 -15.05 -23.74 -6.34
N ALA A 200 -15.11 -23.60 -7.66
CA ALA A 200 -14.94 -22.32 -8.36
C ALA A 200 -16.29 -21.64 -8.63
N ASP A 201 -16.28 -20.30 -8.64
CA ASP A 201 -17.40 -19.52 -9.15
C ASP A 201 -17.28 -19.38 -10.68
N ASN A 202 -18.26 -19.91 -11.41
CA ASN A 202 -18.23 -19.98 -12.87
C ASN A 202 -18.43 -18.63 -13.57
N LYS A 203 -18.76 -17.56 -12.85
CA LYS A 203 -18.88 -16.20 -13.40
C LYS A 203 -17.66 -15.32 -13.16
N TYR A 204 -16.71 -15.77 -12.35
CA TYR A 204 -15.51 -15.02 -12.00
C TYR A 204 -14.73 -14.51 -13.23
N ALA A 205 -14.34 -15.39 -14.15
CA ALA A 205 -13.50 -15.01 -15.30
C ALA A 205 -14.21 -14.05 -16.26
N GLU A 206 -15.49 -14.32 -16.56
CA GLU A 206 -16.34 -13.45 -17.40
C GLU A 206 -16.44 -12.04 -16.81
N ARG A 207 -16.69 -11.93 -15.50
CA ARG A 207 -16.87 -10.65 -14.82
C ARG A 207 -15.56 -9.92 -14.58
N LYS A 208 -14.44 -10.63 -14.37
CA LYS A 208 -13.11 -10.04 -14.35
C LYS A 208 -12.85 -9.28 -15.64
N ASN A 209 -13.06 -9.96 -16.78
CA ASN A 209 -12.83 -9.37 -18.08
C ASN A 209 -13.72 -8.14 -18.33
N ALA A 210 -15.03 -8.24 -18.03
CA ALA A 210 -15.95 -7.13 -18.20
C ALA A 210 -15.60 -5.93 -17.30
N ALA A 211 -15.32 -6.17 -16.02
CA ALA A 211 -15.00 -5.12 -15.06
C ALA A 211 -13.69 -4.40 -15.40
N VAL A 212 -12.64 -5.14 -15.74
CA VAL A 212 -11.34 -4.58 -16.12
C VAL A 212 -11.46 -3.77 -17.41
N GLN A 213 -12.21 -4.24 -18.40
CA GLN A 213 -12.47 -3.49 -19.65
C GLN A 213 -13.21 -2.16 -19.40
N LEU A 214 -14.07 -2.11 -18.38
CA LEU A 214 -14.78 -0.91 -17.96
C LEU A 214 -13.97 -0.02 -17.01
N GLY A 215 -12.72 -0.39 -16.67
CA GLY A 215 -11.83 0.40 -15.84
C GLY A 215 -12.13 0.34 -14.34
N TYR A 216 -12.87 -0.67 -13.88
CA TYR A 216 -13.05 -0.93 -12.45
C TYR A 216 -11.80 -1.55 -11.85
N ALA A 217 -11.48 -1.13 -10.62
CA ALA A 217 -10.46 -1.78 -9.80
C ALA A 217 -10.94 -3.19 -9.42
N TRP A 218 -10.24 -4.21 -9.88
CA TRP A 218 -10.68 -5.60 -9.77
C TRP A 218 -10.09 -6.30 -8.55
N GLY A 219 -10.94 -7.05 -7.85
CA GLY A 219 -10.55 -7.92 -6.76
C GLY A 219 -11.32 -9.23 -6.79
N SER A 220 -10.90 -10.13 -5.92
CA SER A 220 -11.57 -11.40 -5.71
C SER A 220 -11.55 -11.84 -4.27
N TYR A 221 -12.48 -12.73 -3.92
CA TYR A 221 -12.48 -13.36 -2.62
C TYR A 221 -12.66 -14.88 -2.67
N HIS A 222 -12.12 -15.53 -1.65
CA HIS A 222 -12.36 -16.93 -1.35
C HIS A 222 -13.22 -17.07 -0.10
N LEU A 223 -14.41 -17.68 -0.23
CA LEU A 223 -15.24 -18.02 0.94
C LEU A 223 -14.70 -19.29 1.62
N LEU A 224 -14.09 -19.08 2.79
CA LEU A 224 -13.47 -20.13 3.57
C LEU A 224 -14.52 -21.06 4.19
N THR A 225 -14.24 -22.36 4.15
CA THR A 225 -15.07 -23.42 4.73
C THR A 225 -14.26 -24.27 5.71
N THR A 226 -14.93 -25.20 6.39
CA THR A 226 -14.30 -26.16 7.33
C THR A 226 -13.38 -27.18 6.66
N ALA A 227 -13.24 -27.18 5.33
CA ALA A 227 -12.24 -27.99 4.64
C ALA A 227 -10.80 -27.54 4.98
N ASP A 228 -9.80 -28.26 4.47
CA ASP A 228 -8.40 -27.88 4.67
C ASP A 228 -8.12 -26.47 4.11
N ALA A 229 -7.61 -25.57 4.94
CA ALA A 229 -7.42 -24.17 4.57
C ALA A 229 -6.30 -24.00 3.52
N THR A 230 -5.26 -24.84 3.57
CA THR A 230 -4.13 -24.76 2.62
C THR A 230 -4.60 -25.16 1.23
N GLN A 231 -5.32 -26.28 1.11
CA GLN A 231 -5.87 -26.75 -0.17
C GLN A 231 -6.88 -25.77 -0.76
N GLN A 232 -7.71 -25.16 0.09
CA GLN A 232 -8.66 -24.12 -0.30
C GLN A 232 -7.94 -22.90 -0.90
N ILE A 233 -6.90 -22.40 -0.25
CA ILE A 233 -6.13 -21.25 -0.75
C ILE A 233 -5.34 -21.60 -2.00
N ASP A 234 -4.71 -22.78 -2.07
CA ASP A 234 -4.02 -23.22 -3.29
C ASP A 234 -5.00 -23.32 -4.48
N HIS A 235 -6.22 -23.83 -4.24
CA HIS A 235 -7.27 -23.87 -5.25
C HIS A 235 -7.72 -22.46 -5.66
N TYR A 236 -7.98 -21.57 -4.70
CA TYR A 236 -8.31 -20.17 -4.98
C TYR A 236 -7.26 -19.48 -5.85
N LEU A 237 -5.98 -19.59 -5.48
CA LEU A 237 -4.88 -18.99 -6.23
C LEU A 237 -4.67 -19.62 -7.61
N SER A 238 -5.03 -20.90 -7.78
CA SER A 238 -5.05 -21.54 -9.11
C SER A 238 -6.12 -20.96 -10.05
N ILE A 239 -7.20 -20.36 -9.51
CA ILE A 239 -8.28 -19.72 -10.28
C ILE A 239 -7.91 -18.29 -10.63
N VAL A 240 -7.44 -17.50 -9.65
CA VAL A 240 -7.23 -16.06 -9.82
C VAL A 240 -5.85 -15.71 -10.38
N GLY A 241 -4.88 -16.62 -10.25
CA GLY A 241 -3.52 -16.41 -10.71
C GLY A 241 -2.76 -15.34 -9.93
N ASN A 242 -1.73 -14.77 -10.58
CA ASN A 242 -0.72 -13.90 -9.98
C ASN A 242 -0.79 -12.45 -10.47
N ASP A 243 -1.96 -12.00 -10.92
CA ASP A 243 -2.14 -10.60 -11.34
C ASP A 243 -1.86 -9.65 -10.18
N ALA A 244 -0.85 -8.80 -10.33
CA ALA A 244 -0.41 -7.84 -9.32
C ALA A 244 -1.39 -6.68 -9.13
N LYS A 245 -2.34 -6.48 -10.07
CA LYS A 245 -3.38 -5.44 -9.97
C LYS A 245 -4.65 -5.95 -9.28
N GLU A 246 -4.74 -7.25 -9.01
CA GLU A 246 -5.91 -7.84 -8.36
C GLU A 246 -5.77 -7.80 -6.84
N SER A 247 -6.78 -7.25 -6.16
CA SER A 247 -6.87 -7.37 -4.70
C SER A 247 -7.48 -8.71 -4.31
N ARG A 248 -6.87 -9.44 -3.38
CA ARG A 248 -7.36 -10.74 -2.91
C ARG A 248 -7.93 -10.61 -1.51
N ALA A 249 -8.96 -11.39 -1.23
CA ALA A 249 -9.61 -11.45 0.07
C ALA A 249 -9.88 -12.89 0.51
N VAL A 250 -9.79 -13.13 1.81
CA VAL A 250 -10.34 -14.32 2.46
C VAL A 250 -11.61 -13.90 3.19
N ASP A 251 -12.71 -14.55 2.85
CA ASP A 251 -14.04 -14.33 3.40
C ASP A 251 -14.33 -15.39 4.48
N VAL A 252 -14.66 -14.91 5.67
CA VAL A 252 -14.99 -15.72 6.84
C VAL A 252 -16.36 -15.29 7.41
N GLU A 253 -17.37 -16.07 7.06
CA GLU A 253 -18.75 -15.86 7.51
C GLU A 253 -19.02 -16.28 8.95
N CYS A 254 -18.23 -17.20 9.52
CA CYS A 254 -18.55 -17.73 10.84
C CYS A 254 -17.39 -18.35 11.60
N LEU A 255 -17.34 -18.13 12.91
CA LEU A 255 -16.36 -18.76 13.79
C LEU A 255 -16.99 -19.87 14.63
N ALA A 256 -16.35 -21.04 14.63
CA ALA A 256 -16.75 -22.17 15.46
C ALA A 256 -16.80 -21.78 16.95
N GLY A 257 -17.94 -22.03 17.59
CA GLY A 257 -18.14 -21.78 19.02
C GLY A 257 -18.42 -20.32 19.42
N ALA A 258 -18.37 -19.37 18.48
CA ALA A 258 -18.57 -17.94 18.78
C ALA A 258 -19.67 -17.27 17.95
N SER A 259 -20.09 -17.86 16.83
CA SER A 259 -21.02 -17.25 15.89
C SER A 259 -22.17 -18.21 15.52
N SER A 260 -23.35 -17.66 15.25
CA SER A 260 -24.47 -18.37 14.63
C SER A 260 -24.28 -18.39 13.11
N CYS A 261 -24.37 -19.56 12.47
CA CYS A 261 -24.13 -19.69 11.03
C CYS A 261 -25.32 -20.32 10.33
N GLN A 262 -25.51 -19.95 9.06
CA GLN A 262 -26.48 -20.57 8.17
C GLN A 262 -26.15 -22.04 7.89
N SER A 263 -24.86 -22.41 7.90
CA SER A 263 -24.38 -23.77 7.66
C SER A 263 -23.21 -24.15 8.56
N ALA A 264 -23.13 -25.43 8.94
CA ALA A 264 -21.99 -25.98 9.66
C ALA A 264 -20.69 -25.92 8.83
N SER A 265 -20.77 -25.96 7.50
CA SER A 265 -19.59 -25.87 6.61
C SER A 265 -18.85 -24.53 6.70
N PHE A 266 -19.48 -23.49 7.26
CA PHE A 266 -18.87 -22.18 7.43
C PHE A 266 -18.32 -21.95 8.84
N LYS A 267 -18.47 -22.92 9.76
CA LYS A 267 -17.95 -22.82 11.14
C LYS A 267 -16.44 -23.07 11.18
N VAL A 268 -15.64 -22.15 10.64
CA VAL A 268 -14.18 -22.32 10.60
C VAL A 268 -13.56 -22.08 11.98
N SER A 269 -12.36 -22.60 12.20
CA SER A 269 -11.58 -22.32 13.40
C SER A 269 -10.68 -21.10 13.21
N VAL A 270 -10.26 -20.45 14.31
CA VAL A 270 -9.24 -19.38 14.24
C VAL A 270 -7.96 -19.88 13.56
N ALA A 271 -7.54 -21.12 13.85
CA ALA A 271 -6.35 -21.72 13.24
C ALA A 271 -6.50 -21.87 11.71
N SER A 272 -7.69 -22.20 11.22
CA SER A 272 -7.99 -22.26 9.78
C SER A 272 -7.89 -20.90 9.11
N ILE A 273 -8.39 -19.84 9.77
CA ILE A 273 -8.29 -18.45 9.28
C ILE A 273 -6.82 -18.04 9.21
N GLU A 274 -6.06 -18.21 10.29
CA GLU A 274 -4.64 -17.87 10.34
C GLU A 274 -3.83 -18.66 9.29
N THR A 275 -4.15 -19.93 9.08
CA THR A 275 -3.52 -20.77 8.03
C THR A 275 -3.82 -20.23 6.64
N ALA A 276 -5.07 -19.86 6.35
CA ALA A 276 -5.46 -19.30 5.07
C ALA A 276 -4.72 -17.98 4.78
N LEU A 277 -4.67 -17.07 5.76
CA LEU A 277 -3.97 -15.78 5.63
C LEU A 277 -2.47 -15.96 5.39
N ARG A 278 -1.81 -16.82 6.18
CA ARG A 278 -0.39 -17.15 5.99
C ARG A 278 -0.14 -17.77 4.62
N ARG A 279 -1.03 -18.66 4.15
CA ARG A 279 -0.86 -19.33 2.86
C ARG A 279 -0.98 -18.35 1.69
N VAL A 280 -1.90 -17.40 1.75
CA VAL A 280 -1.96 -16.33 0.73
C VAL A 280 -0.65 -15.54 0.74
N LYS A 281 -0.22 -15.05 1.92
CA LYS A 281 1.04 -14.29 2.06
C LYS A 281 2.26 -15.05 1.56
N GLU A 282 2.36 -16.35 1.83
CA GLU A 282 3.44 -17.21 1.34
C GLU A 282 3.49 -17.22 -0.20
N LYS A 283 2.34 -17.16 -0.87
CA LYS A 283 2.24 -17.26 -2.33
C LYS A 283 2.28 -15.91 -3.05
N THR A 284 1.86 -14.83 -2.41
CA THR A 284 1.71 -13.51 -3.04
C THR A 284 2.65 -12.45 -2.46
N GLY A 285 3.29 -12.72 -1.33
CA GLY A 285 4.11 -11.75 -0.59
C GLY A 285 3.31 -10.87 0.37
N HIS A 286 1.98 -10.84 0.27
CA HIS A 286 1.11 -9.92 1.00
C HIS A 286 -0.03 -10.66 1.70
N PHE A 287 -0.43 -10.19 2.89
CA PHE A 287 -1.69 -10.64 3.47
C PHE A 287 -2.88 -10.13 2.64
N PRO A 288 -3.88 -10.99 2.39
CA PRO A 288 -5.10 -10.57 1.71
C PRO A 288 -5.91 -9.65 2.62
N LEU A 289 -6.92 -9.00 2.04
CA LEU A 289 -8.04 -8.50 2.84
C LEU A 289 -8.67 -9.65 3.63
N LEU A 290 -9.11 -9.37 4.85
CA LEU A 290 -9.93 -10.29 5.63
C LEU A 290 -11.35 -9.75 5.71
N TYR A 291 -12.28 -10.41 5.00
CA TYR A 291 -13.70 -10.14 5.14
C TYR A 291 -14.27 -10.92 6.33
N VAL A 292 -14.90 -10.19 7.26
CA VAL A 292 -15.54 -10.76 8.46
C VAL A 292 -16.74 -9.93 8.90
N ASN A 293 -17.77 -10.61 9.43
CA ASN A 293 -18.82 -9.96 10.19
C ASN A 293 -18.37 -9.55 11.59
N HIS A 294 -19.19 -8.73 12.27
CA HIS A 294 -18.91 -8.20 13.60
C HIS A 294 -18.58 -9.24 14.68
N SER A 295 -19.24 -10.40 14.68
CA SER A 295 -19.00 -11.44 15.69
C SER A 295 -17.59 -12.03 15.53
N VAL A 296 -17.21 -12.36 14.30
CA VAL A 296 -15.88 -12.89 13.99
C VAL A 296 -14.81 -11.82 14.22
N ALA A 297 -15.04 -10.59 13.76
CA ALA A 297 -14.13 -9.47 13.97
C ALA A 297 -13.85 -9.22 15.47
N THR A 298 -14.87 -9.26 16.33
CA THR A 298 -14.71 -9.10 17.79
C THR A 298 -13.84 -10.20 18.41
N ALA A 299 -14.07 -11.45 18.00
CA ALA A 299 -13.29 -12.59 18.48
C ALA A 299 -11.82 -12.48 18.04
N LEU A 300 -11.58 -12.12 16.78
CA LEU A 300 -10.23 -11.93 16.24
C LEU A 300 -9.53 -10.71 16.87
N SER A 301 -10.24 -9.61 17.11
CA SER A 301 -9.67 -8.43 17.79
C SER A 301 -9.15 -8.77 19.18
N THR A 302 -9.86 -9.62 19.91
CA THR A 302 -9.40 -10.13 21.21
C THR A 302 -8.18 -11.04 21.06
N ARG A 303 -8.24 -11.98 20.10
CA ARG A 303 -7.19 -12.97 19.85
C ARG A 303 -5.88 -12.35 19.37
N TRP A 304 -5.96 -11.31 18.55
CA TRP A 304 -4.83 -10.67 17.87
C TRP A 304 -4.43 -9.32 18.46
N LYS A 305 -4.98 -8.92 19.62
CA LYS A 305 -4.73 -7.62 20.26
C LYS A 305 -3.24 -7.21 20.34
N ASN A 306 -2.35 -8.18 20.56
CA ASN A 306 -0.90 -7.98 20.65
C ASN A 306 -0.12 -8.77 19.58
N SER A 307 -0.79 -9.19 18.50
CA SER A 307 -0.14 -9.98 17.43
C SER A 307 0.66 -9.07 16.51
N VAL A 308 1.98 -9.26 16.45
CA VAL A 308 2.83 -8.58 15.46
C VAL A 308 2.58 -9.13 14.06
N GLU A 309 2.35 -10.45 13.94
CA GLU A 309 2.17 -11.13 12.66
C GLU A 309 0.93 -10.60 11.91
N PHE A 310 -0.20 -10.47 12.61
CA PHE A 310 -1.49 -10.12 12.02
C PHE A 310 -1.83 -8.63 12.12
N ALA A 311 -0.93 -7.79 12.64
CA ALA A 311 -1.15 -6.36 12.81
C ALA A 311 -1.45 -5.64 11.48
N ASN A 312 -0.93 -6.16 10.36
CA ASN A 312 -1.06 -5.56 9.03
C ASN A 312 -2.17 -6.18 8.16
N VAL A 313 -2.94 -7.15 8.68
CA VAL A 313 -4.08 -7.71 7.94
C VAL A 313 -5.15 -6.63 7.82
N ARG A 314 -5.48 -6.24 6.58
CA ARG A 314 -6.47 -5.19 6.31
C ARG A 314 -7.89 -5.74 6.44
N LEU A 315 -8.73 -5.03 7.20
CA LEU A 315 -10.11 -5.46 7.50
C LEU A 315 -11.09 -5.03 6.41
N TRP A 316 -11.84 -6.00 5.89
CA TRP A 316 -13.08 -5.76 5.16
C TRP A 316 -14.25 -6.13 6.09
N TYR A 317 -14.93 -5.12 6.60
CA TYR A 317 -15.83 -5.26 7.74
C TYR A 317 -17.28 -5.31 7.31
N ALA A 318 -18.02 -6.37 7.66
CA ALA A 318 -19.47 -6.42 7.44
C ALA A 318 -20.25 -5.91 8.66
N ARG A 319 -20.96 -4.78 8.48
CA ARG A 319 -21.75 -4.16 9.55
C ARG A 319 -22.92 -3.33 9.01
N PHE A 320 -24.13 -3.86 9.10
CA PHE A 320 -25.35 -3.22 8.57
C PHE A 320 -25.99 -2.26 9.58
N LYS A 321 -25.29 -1.17 9.92
CA LYS A 321 -25.76 -0.11 10.83
C LYS A 321 -25.49 1.27 10.24
N ASN A 322 -26.40 2.22 10.45
CA ASN A 322 -26.16 3.62 10.07
C ASN A 322 -24.96 4.22 10.81
N ASN A 323 -24.88 3.94 12.12
CA ASN A 323 -23.81 4.42 12.99
C ASN A 323 -23.15 3.22 13.69
N VAL A 324 -21.84 3.08 13.55
CA VAL A 324 -21.04 2.01 14.14
C VAL A 324 -20.32 2.53 15.37
N THR A 325 -20.97 2.40 16.53
CA THR A 325 -20.37 2.77 17.83
C THR A 325 -19.64 1.62 18.52
N ASP A 326 -19.60 0.46 17.88
CA ASP A 326 -19.09 -0.80 18.44
C ASP A 326 -18.01 -1.44 17.55
N PHE A 327 -17.19 -0.63 16.89
CA PHE A 327 -16.09 -1.15 16.09
C PHE A 327 -15.11 -1.97 16.96
N PRO A 328 -14.78 -3.22 16.58
CA PRO A 328 -13.96 -4.10 17.41
C PRO A 328 -12.48 -3.70 17.35
N VAL A 329 -12.05 -2.88 18.31
CA VAL A 329 -10.65 -2.47 18.44
C VAL A 329 -9.75 -3.64 18.89
N GLY A 330 -8.58 -3.73 18.28
CA GLY A 330 -7.61 -4.80 18.49
C GLY A 330 -6.41 -4.58 17.56
N PRO A 331 -6.18 -5.44 16.55
CA PRO A 331 -5.20 -5.16 15.51
C PRO A 331 -5.67 -4.04 14.56
N TRP A 332 -6.95 -3.66 14.58
CA TRP A 332 -7.53 -2.65 13.69
C TRP A 332 -7.90 -1.37 14.45
N GLN A 333 -7.49 -0.24 13.87
CA GLN A 333 -7.96 1.10 14.28
C GLN A 333 -9.11 1.59 13.40
N SER A 334 -9.23 1.05 12.18
CA SER A 334 -10.31 1.31 11.23
C SER A 334 -10.44 0.14 10.25
N TYR A 335 -11.40 0.22 9.31
CA TYR A 335 -11.57 -0.72 8.21
C TYR A 335 -10.88 -0.24 6.93
N ALA A 336 -10.47 -1.17 6.06
CA ALA A 336 -10.06 -0.88 4.70
C ALA A 336 -11.27 -0.78 3.76
N LEU A 337 -12.25 -1.67 3.95
CA LEU A 337 -13.57 -1.61 3.31
C LEU A 337 -14.66 -1.90 4.34
N TRP A 338 -15.81 -1.29 4.16
CA TRP A 338 -16.99 -1.56 4.98
C TRP A 338 -18.13 -2.04 4.08
N GLN A 339 -18.55 -3.29 4.22
CA GLN A 339 -19.82 -3.78 3.66
C GLN A 339 -20.97 -3.24 4.52
N PHE A 340 -21.62 -2.21 3.99
CA PHE A 340 -22.62 -1.42 4.72
C PHE A 340 -24.04 -1.71 4.27
N SER A 341 -24.20 -2.29 3.07
CA SER A 341 -25.49 -2.66 2.50
C SER A 341 -25.47 -4.06 1.93
N SER A 342 -26.56 -4.80 2.16
CA SER A 342 -26.85 -6.12 1.59
C SER A 342 -28.37 -6.36 1.58
N GLU A 343 -28.82 -7.57 1.27
CA GLU A 343 -30.23 -7.96 1.44
C GLU A 343 -30.74 -7.80 2.88
N ILE A 344 -29.84 -7.75 3.87
CA ILE A 344 -30.19 -7.61 5.30
C ILE A 344 -30.82 -6.26 5.60
N ASN A 345 -30.35 -5.17 4.99
CA ASN A 345 -30.84 -3.82 5.23
C ASN A 345 -31.33 -3.08 3.96
N CYS A 346 -31.40 -3.76 2.80
CA CYS A 346 -31.92 -3.20 1.56
C CYS A 346 -33.29 -3.81 1.16
N THR A 347 -34.37 -3.14 1.57
CA THR A 347 -35.76 -3.45 1.20
C THR A 347 -36.20 -2.62 -0.01
N PRO A 348 -37.41 -2.79 -0.58
CA PRO A 348 -37.92 -1.88 -1.62
C PRO A 348 -38.12 -0.44 -1.13
N SER A 349 -38.53 -0.26 0.12
CA SER A 349 -38.87 1.05 0.71
C SER A 349 -37.71 1.75 1.41
N SER A 350 -36.69 1.01 1.84
CA SER A 350 -35.54 1.53 2.57
C SER A 350 -34.28 0.77 2.20
N CYS A 351 -33.21 1.48 1.86
CA CYS A 351 -31.91 0.94 1.52
C CYS A 351 -30.85 2.03 1.72
N PRO A 352 -29.68 1.73 2.33
CA PRO A 352 -28.63 2.74 2.53
C PRO A 352 -28.16 3.37 1.22
N TYR A 353 -27.99 2.54 0.19
CA TYR A 353 -27.54 2.98 -1.13
C TYR A 353 -28.01 2.01 -2.22
N ARG A 354 -28.27 2.50 -3.43
CA ARG A 354 -28.65 1.68 -4.57
C ARG A 354 -27.79 2.02 -5.78
N VAL A 355 -27.07 1.04 -6.28
CA VAL A 355 -26.35 1.16 -7.54
C VAL A 355 -27.30 0.81 -8.69
N PRO A 356 -27.49 1.68 -9.69
CA PRO A 356 -28.28 1.35 -10.88
C PRO A 356 -27.73 0.10 -11.57
N GLY A 357 -28.62 -0.81 -11.99
CA GLY A 357 -28.22 -2.04 -12.69
C GLY A 357 -27.88 -3.21 -11.78
N THR A 358 -27.99 -3.05 -10.46
CA THR A 358 -27.92 -4.16 -9.50
C THR A 358 -29.28 -4.44 -8.87
N GLN A 359 -29.43 -5.65 -8.33
CA GLN A 359 -30.59 -6.02 -7.52
C GLN A 359 -30.37 -5.62 -6.05
N ARG A 360 -31.40 -5.77 -5.21
CA ARG A 360 -31.37 -5.36 -3.79
C ARG A 360 -30.52 -6.27 -2.90
N ASP A 361 -30.19 -7.45 -3.39
CA ASP A 361 -29.28 -8.44 -2.79
C ASP A 361 -27.84 -8.28 -3.29
N MET A 362 -27.53 -7.17 -3.96
CA MET A 362 -26.15 -6.82 -4.24
C MET A 362 -25.53 -6.25 -2.97
N ASP A 363 -24.46 -6.89 -2.54
CA ASP A 363 -23.63 -6.40 -1.47
C ASP A 363 -22.85 -5.16 -1.95
N LEU A 364 -22.88 -4.11 -1.11
CA LEU A 364 -22.23 -2.84 -1.39
C LEU A 364 -21.26 -2.51 -0.26
N ASN A 365 -20.07 -2.12 -0.69
CA ASN A 365 -18.97 -1.77 0.17
C ASN A 365 -18.58 -0.33 -0.09
N LEU A 366 -18.07 0.31 0.93
CA LEU A 366 -17.46 1.61 0.81
C LEU A 366 -16.02 1.58 1.28
N TYR A 367 -15.25 2.46 0.67
CA TYR A 367 -13.96 2.88 1.15
C TYR A 367 -14.13 4.31 1.66
N PHE A 368 -13.60 4.62 2.85
CA PHE A 368 -13.65 5.97 3.38
C PHE A 368 -12.59 6.86 2.69
N GLY A 369 -12.87 7.18 1.43
CA GLY A 369 -12.12 8.07 0.57
C GLY A 369 -12.79 8.22 -0.79
N THR A 370 -12.25 9.08 -1.64
CA THR A 370 -12.78 9.33 -2.98
C THR A 370 -12.56 8.14 -3.93
N PRO A 371 -13.33 8.05 -5.03
CA PRO A 371 -13.07 7.10 -6.12
C PRO A 371 -11.61 7.06 -6.58
N GLU A 372 -10.97 8.22 -6.72
CA GLU A 372 -9.58 8.39 -7.14
C GLU A 372 -8.63 7.85 -6.07
N GLN A 373 -8.88 8.18 -4.80
CA GLN A 373 -8.10 7.68 -3.67
C GLN A 373 -8.20 6.15 -3.55
N LEU A 374 -9.37 5.56 -3.81
CA LEU A 374 -9.51 4.11 -3.80
C LEU A 374 -8.71 3.48 -4.94
N LYS A 375 -8.83 4.00 -6.16
CA LYS A 375 -8.10 3.49 -7.33
C LYS A 375 -6.58 3.57 -7.13
N SER A 376 -6.06 4.66 -6.56
CA SER A 376 -4.62 4.84 -6.32
C SER A 376 -4.07 3.91 -5.23
N ARG A 377 -4.91 3.47 -4.28
CA ARG A 377 -4.53 2.51 -3.23
C ARG A 377 -4.72 1.05 -3.62
N TRP A 378 -5.19 0.76 -4.82
CA TRP A 378 -5.45 -0.61 -5.28
C TRP A 378 -4.16 -1.28 -5.79
N PRO A 379 -3.86 -2.54 -5.43
CA PRO A 379 -4.67 -3.48 -4.66
C PRO A 379 -4.68 -3.22 -3.15
N LEU A 380 -5.72 -3.73 -2.48
CA LEU A 380 -5.95 -3.51 -1.05
C LEU A 380 -5.28 -4.57 -0.14
N GLU A 381 -4.37 -5.39 -0.65
CA GLU A 381 -3.52 -6.30 0.16
C GLU A 381 -2.20 -5.66 0.60
N ARG A 382 -1.60 -6.10 1.72
CA ARG A 382 -0.36 -5.53 2.29
C ARG A 382 0.58 -6.59 2.85
#